data_AF-A0A6N0X1A2-F1
#
_entry.id   AF-A0A6N0X1A2-F1
#
_cell.length_a   1.000
_cell.length_b   1.000
_cell.length_c   1.000
_cell.angle_alpha   90.00
_cell.angle_beta   90.00
_cell.angle_gamma   90.00
#
_symmetry.space_group_name_H-M   'P 1'
#
loop_
_entity.id
_entity.type
_entity.pdbx_description
1 polymer ?
#
loop_
_entity_poly.entity_id
_entity_poly.type
_entity_poly.pdbx_seq_one_letter_code
_entity_poly.pdbx_strand_id
1 'polypeptide(L)' 'MTTGRQHHVPLRRAVGPEFVALGTDMDANYKPVLTSYRQIPLLASELLRRGYGEQETIAFVGGNFLRLFGVVWKGRSIR' A
#
# COMPACT_ATOMS: atom_id res chain seq x y z
N MET A 1 36.18 3.57 -7.77
CA MET A 1 35.25 2.43 -7.89
C MET A 1 33.99 2.74 -7.10
N THR A 2 33.01 3.41 -7.72
CA THR A 2 31.72 3.71 -7.08
C THR A 2 30.78 2.54 -7.33
N THR A 3 30.51 1.78 -6.27
CA THR A 3 29.54 0.68 -6.27
C THR A 3 28.19 1.17 -6.76
N GLY A 4 27.59 0.47 -7.72
CA GLY A 4 26.30 0.83 -8.32
C GLY A 4 25.18 0.81 -7.28
N ARG A 5 24.75 1.98 -6.80
CA ARG A 5 23.45 2.11 -6.15
C ARG A 5 22.40 1.89 -7.22
N GLN A 6 21.65 0.80 -7.11
CA GLN A 6 20.35 0.74 -7.76
C GLN A 6 19.51 1.88 -7.17
N HIS A 7 19.16 2.86 -8.01
CA HIS A 7 18.33 4.00 -7.61
C HIS A 7 16.88 3.54 -7.48
N HIS A 8 16.54 2.88 -6.37
CA HIS A 8 15.18 2.43 -6.12
C HIS A 8 14.29 3.65 -5.78
N VAL A 9 13.40 4.00 -6.70
CA VAL A 9 12.36 5.01 -6.47
C VAL A 9 11.18 4.32 -5.78
N PRO A 10 10.68 4.84 -4.65
CA PRO A 10 9.46 4.32 -4.02
C PRO A 10 8.27 4.37 -4.99
N LEU A 11 7.45 3.32 -5.03
CA LEU A 11 6.29 3.23 -5.95
C LEU A 11 5.41 4.48 -5.92
N ARG A 12 5.08 5.00 -4.73
CA ARG A 12 4.26 6.21 -4.59
C ARG A 12 4.84 7.44 -5.30
N ARG A 13 6.16 7.51 -5.47
CA ARG A 13 6.85 8.59 -6.21
C ARG A 13 6.92 8.31 -7.71
N ALA A 14 6.94 7.05 -8.10
CA ALA A 14 6.99 6.63 -9.51
C ALA A 14 5.61 6.70 -10.18
N VAL A 15 4.55 6.26 -9.50
CA VAL A 15 3.20 6.17 -10.07
C VAL A 15 2.21 7.18 -9.49
N GLY A 16 2.48 7.74 -8.30
CA GLY A 16 1.53 8.55 -7.53
C GLY A 16 0.93 7.76 -6.35
N PRO A 17 0.67 8.40 -5.20
CA PRO A 17 0.16 7.72 -4.01
C PRO A 17 -1.25 7.11 -4.19
N GLU A 18 -2.08 7.65 -5.08
CA GLU A 18 -3.42 7.17 -5.40
C GLU A 18 -3.44 5.80 -6.13
N PHE A 19 -2.27 5.33 -6.59
CA PHE A 19 -2.09 4.06 -7.29
C PHE A 19 -1.33 3.01 -6.47
N VAL A 20 -1.11 3.25 -5.17
CA VAL A 20 -0.42 2.32 -4.26
C VAL A 20 -1.38 1.79 -3.20
N ALA A 21 -1.32 0.49 -2.94
CA ALA A 21 -2.10 -0.17 -1.88
C ALA A 21 -1.24 -1.20 -1.14
N LEU A 22 -1.68 -1.58 0.05
CA LEU A 22 -1.06 -2.63 0.86
C LEU A 22 -1.39 -4.03 0.30
N GLY A 23 -0.37 -4.88 0.16
CA GLY A 23 -0.51 -6.32 -0.04
C GLY A 23 0.49 -7.06 0.86
N THR A 24 0.00 -7.72 1.91
CA THR A 24 0.87 -8.30 2.97
C THR A 24 1.43 -9.67 2.62
N ASP A 25 0.74 -10.41 1.76
CA ASP A 25 1.04 -11.80 1.43
C ASP A 25 1.20 -12.69 2.69
N MET A 26 0.35 -12.44 3.70
CA MET A 26 0.61 -12.84 5.10
C MET A 26 0.82 -14.34 5.31
N ASP A 27 0.12 -15.18 4.54
CA ASP A 27 0.16 -16.64 4.68
C ASP A 27 1.10 -17.34 3.68
N ALA A 28 1.73 -16.59 2.78
CA ALA A 28 2.65 -17.14 1.77
C ALA A 28 4.05 -16.50 1.79
N ASN A 29 4.33 -15.63 2.77
CA ASN A 29 5.58 -14.89 2.84
C ASN A 29 6.73 -15.66 3.56
N TYR A 30 7.95 -15.59 3.02
CA TYR A 30 9.17 -16.02 3.69
C TYR A 30 9.69 -14.89 4.60
N LYS A 31 9.78 -15.14 5.92
CA LYS A 31 10.12 -14.17 6.98
C LYS A 31 9.07 -13.04 7.10
N PRO A 32 7.91 -13.33 7.72
CA PRO A 32 6.82 -12.37 7.80
C PRO A 32 7.19 -11.12 8.61
N VAL A 33 6.92 -9.95 8.04
CA VAL A 33 7.03 -8.64 8.73
C VAL A 33 5.79 -8.36 9.57
N LEU A 34 4.63 -8.80 9.11
CA LEU A 34 3.37 -8.82 9.85
C LEU A 34 2.94 -10.28 10.00
N THR A 35 2.65 -10.71 11.23
CA THR A 35 2.22 -12.07 11.58
C THR A 35 0.74 -12.16 11.91
N SER A 36 0.05 -11.02 12.00
CA SER A 36 -1.40 -10.96 12.21
C SER A 36 -1.99 -9.68 11.64
N TYR A 37 -3.22 -9.78 11.11
CA TYR A 37 -4.02 -8.60 10.72
C TYR A 37 -4.28 -7.63 11.87
N ARG A 38 -4.16 -8.06 13.13
CA ARG A 38 -4.23 -7.19 14.32
C ARG A 38 -3.10 -6.15 14.35
N GLN A 39 -2.04 -6.32 13.57
CA GLN A 39 -0.92 -5.39 13.47
C GLN A 39 -1.10 -4.31 12.40
N ILE A 40 -2.16 -4.35 11.58
CA ILE A 40 -2.44 -3.31 10.59
C ILE A 40 -2.54 -1.89 11.20
N PRO A 41 -3.14 -1.70 12.40
CA PRO A 41 -3.09 -0.40 13.07
C PRO A 41 -1.67 0.11 13.39
N LEU A 42 -0.70 -0.79 13.62
CA LEU A 42 0.69 -0.40 13.85
C LEU A 42 1.32 0.18 12.58
N LEU A 43 1.00 -0.41 11.41
CA LEU A 43 1.43 0.15 10.12
C LEU A 43 0.85 1.54 9.89
N ALA A 44 -0.45 1.74 10.16
CA ALA A 44 -1.09 3.04 10.02
C ALA A 44 -0.45 4.09 10.95
N SER A 45 -0.22 3.73 12.22
CA SER A 45 0.47 4.60 13.19
C SER A 45 1.86 5.00 12.71
N GLU A 46 2.63 4.05 12.16
CA GLU A 46 4.00 4.30 11.69
C GLU A 46 4.03 5.16 10.42
N LEU A 47 3.06 5.02 9.50
CA LEU A 47 2.91 5.90 8.33
C LEU A 47 2.64 7.35 8.78
N LEU A 48 1.72 7.54 9.72
CA LEU A 48 1.43 8.86 10.28
C LEU A 48 2.66 9.47 10.97
N ARG A 49 3.34 8.68 11.82
CA ARG A 49 4.57 9.10 12.52
C ARG A 49 5.68 9.52 11.55
N ARG A 50 5.74 8.93 10.36
CA ARG A 50 6.71 9.26 9.30
C ARG A 50 6.30 10.44 8.41
N GLY A 51 5.14 11.06 8.66
CA GLY A 51 4.71 12.26 7.95
C GLY A 51 4.04 12.02 6.60
N TYR A 52 3.53 10.82 6.34
CA TYR A 52 2.72 10.54 5.13
C TYR A 52 1.36 11.28 5.15
N GLY A 53 0.90 11.72 6.33
CA GLY A 53 -0.39 12.38 6.48
C GLY A 53 -1.57 11.42 6.43
N GLU A 54 -2.72 11.91 6.85
CA GLU A 54 -3.92 11.09 7.03
C GLU A 54 -4.47 10.55 5.71
N GLN A 55 -4.52 11.40 4.67
CA GLN A 55 -5.08 11.01 3.37
C GLN A 55 -4.26 9.92 2.67
N GLU A 56 -2.92 10.03 2.61
CA GLU A 56 -2.08 8.96 2.05
C GLU A 56 -2.20 7.68 2.89
N THR A 57 -2.29 7.81 4.22
CA THR A 57 -2.43 6.64 5.11
C THR A 57 -3.74 5.89 4.86
N ILE A 58 -4.87 6.60 4.79
CA ILE A 58 -6.18 6.02 4.44
C ILE A 58 -6.12 5.36 3.07
N ALA A 59 -5.52 6.04 2.09
CA ALA A 59 -5.39 5.55 0.73
C ALA A 59 -4.62 4.22 0.68
N PHE A 60 -3.46 4.15 1.34
CA PHE A 60 -2.58 2.96 1.33
C PHE A 60 -3.16 1.77 2.09
N VAL A 61 -3.80 2.00 3.25
CA VAL A 61 -4.33 0.91 4.09
C VAL A 61 -5.55 0.25 3.46
N GLY A 62 -6.30 0.95 2.60
CA GLY A 62 -7.39 0.31 1.86
C GLY A 62 -8.22 1.23 0.95
N GLY A 63 -8.14 2.56 1.13
CA GLY A 63 -8.95 3.50 0.37
C GLY A 63 -8.77 3.38 -1.15
N ASN A 64 -7.53 3.21 -1.61
CA ASN A 64 -7.24 3.04 -3.05
C ASN A 64 -7.81 1.73 -3.60
N PHE A 65 -7.71 0.64 -2.83
CA PHE A 65 -8.28 -0.64 -3.22
C PHE A 65 -9.81 -0.56 -3.31
N LEU A 66 -10.47 0.02 -2.30
CA LEU A 66 -11.94 0.16 -2.31
C LEU A 66 -12.43 1.04 -3.46
N ARG A 67 -11.70 2.13 -3.78
CA ARG A 67 -11.98 2.96 -4.96
C ARG A 67 -11.89 2.15 -6.26
N LEU A 68 -10.80 1.40 -6.44
CA LEU A 68 -10.60 0.55 -7.62
C LEU A 68 -11.68 -0.55 -7.71
N PHE A 69 -11.94 -1.23 -6.60
CA PHE A 69 -12.95 -2.28 -6.50
C PHE A 69 -14.33 -1.77 -6.91
N GLY A 70 -14.71 -0.57 -6.45
CA GLY A 70 -15.98 0.07 -6.83
C GLY A 70 -16.09 0.36 -8.33
N VAL A 71 -15.01 0.81 -8.98
CA VAL A 71 -14.98 1.05 -10.44
C VAL A 71 -15.14 -0.26 -11.20
N VAL A 72 -14.36 -1.29 -10.84
CA VAL A 72 -14.41 -2.61 -11.48
C VAL A 72 -15.80 -3.24 -11.32
N TRP A 73 -16.38 -3.14 -10.13
CA TRP A 73 -17.68 -3.75 -9.83
C TRP A 73 -18.82 -3.08 -10.59
N LYS A 74 -18.83 -1.74 -10.68
CA LYS A 74 -19.81 -1.00 -11.50
C LYS A 74 -19.72 -1.38 -12.98
N GLY A 75 -18.50 -1.54 -13.51
CA GLY A 75 -18.29 -1.97 -14.89
C GLY A 75 -18.80 -3.39 -15.19
N ARG A 76 -19.03 -4.22 -14.16
CA ARG A 76 -19.59 -5.58 -14.30
C ARG A 76 -21.11 -5.62 -14.41
N SER A 77 -21.82 -4.62 -13.88
CA SER A 77 -23.31 -4.58 -13.88
C SER A 77 -23.93 -4.12 -15.22
N ILE A 78 -23.12 -3.96 -16.28
CA ILE A 78 -23.58 -3.54 -17.62
C ILE A 78 -23.59 -4.75 -18.59
N ARG A 79 -24.02 -5.92 -18.14
CA ARG A 79 -24.38 -7.05 -19.02
C ARG A 79 -25.77 -7.55 -18.69
#